data_AF-A0AAQ0X0S3-F1
#
_entry.id   AF-A0AAQ0X0S3-F1
#
_cell.length_a   1.000
_cell.length_b   1.000
_cell.length_c   1.000
_cell.angle_alpha   90.00
_cell.angle_beta   90.00
_cell.angle_gamma   90.00
#
_symmetry.space_group_name_H-M   'P 1'
#
loop_
_entity.id
_entity.type
_entity.pdbx_description
1 polymer ?
#
loop_
_entity_poly.entity_id
_entity_poly.type
_entity_poly.pdbx_seq_one_letter_code
_entity_poly.pdbx_strand_id
1 'polypeptide(L)'
;MSWLLIFVLAGIVFFNRYIFLEPAVPVKIPVLLHRALKYSAPCLLTAICGPIILMDHGVIRAFPDNPYFLGAIVSVVISFFIRNIVGAVLLSMLAFYLIAALL
;
A
#
# COMPACT_ATOMS: atom_id res chain seq x y z
N MET A 1 1.71 4.14 25.95
CA MET A 1 2.25 4.83 24.77
C MET A 1 2.65 6.23 25.19
N SER A 2 3.91 6.41 25.56
CA SER A 2 4.38 7.65 26.20
C SER A 2 4.47 8.77 25.17
N TRP A 3 3.94 9.96 25.48
CA TRP A 3 4.04 11.18 24.66
C TRP A 3 5.45 11.45 24.14
N LEU A 4 6.47 11.09 24.91
CA LEU A 4 7.88 11.08 24.52
C LEU A 4 8.17 10.32 23.22
N LEU A 5 7.58 9.13 23.02
CA LEU A 5 7.79 8.35 21.80
C LEU A 5 7.26 9.07 20.58
N ILE A 6 6.12 9.76 20.69
CA ILE A 6 5.53 10.51 19.58
C ILE A 6 6.45 11.66 19.18
N PHE A 7 6.94 12.43 20.15
CA PHE A 7 7.86 13.54 19.87
C PHE A 7 9.20 13.06 19.30
N VAL A 8 9.75 11.96 19.81
CA VAL A 8 10.98 11.37 19.28
C VAL A 8 10.79 10.88 17.85
N LEU A 9 9.71 10.13 17.56
CA LEU A 9 9.44 9.66 16.20
C LEU A 9 9.19 10.82 15.25
N ALA A 10 8.42 11.83 15.68
CA ALA A 10 8.17 13.03 14.90
C ALA A 10 9.48 13.75 14.57
N GLY A 11 10.38 13.91 15.56
CA GLY A 11 11.71 14.47 15.37
C GLY A 11 12.53 13.68 14.35
N ILE A 12 12.59 12.35 14.47
CA ILE A 12 13.33 11.47 13.54
C ILE A 12 12.78 11.58 12.11
N VAL A 13 11.46 11.53 11.93
CA VAL A 13 10.81 11.64 10.61
C VAL A 13 11.05 13.01 9.99
N PHE A 14 10.94 14.07 10.79
CA PHE A 14 11.19 15.43 10.34
C PHE A 14 12.65 15.61 9.91
N PHE A 15 13.59 15.12 10.70
CA PHE A 15 15.02 15.20 10.40
C PHE A 15 15.36 14.41 9.13
N ASN A 16 14.90 13.16 9.02
CA ASN A 16 15.10 12.33 7.84
C ASN A 16 14.55 13.03 6.59
N ARG A 17 13.33 13.55 6.64
CA ARG A 17 12.70 14.22 5.50
C ARG A 17 13.41 15.51 5.11
N TYR A 18 13.80 16.35 6.08
CA TYR A 18 14.46 17.63 5.81
C TYR A 18 15.87 17.47 5.25
N ILE A 19 16.65 16.50 5.76
CA ILE A 19 18.01 16.23 5.25
C ILE A 19 17.99 15.77 3.79
N PHE A 20 16.92 15.10 3.35
CA PHE A 20 16.71 14.70 1.97
C PHE A 20 15.99 15.76 1.12
N LEU A 21 15.37 16.78 1.73
CA LEU A 21 14.65 17.86 1.03
C LEU A 21 15.54 19.04 0.64
N GLU A 22 16.71 19.16 1.27
CA GLU A 22 17.63 20.27 1.05
C GLU A 22 18.31 20.13 -0.34
N PRO A 23 17.96 20.97 -1.34
CA PRO A 23 18.39 20.79 -2.73
C PRO A 23 19.89 21.06 -2.96
N ALA A 24 20.56 21.62 -1.95
CA ALA A 24 21.94 22.09 -2.00
C ALA A 24 22.97 21.07 -1.50
N VAL A 25 22.54 19.91 -0.98
CA VAL A 25 23.48 18.84 -0.61
C VAL A 25 23.86 18.10 -1.89
N PRO A 26 25.14 18.09 -2.31
CA PRO A 26 25.59 17.44 -3.54
C PRO A 26 25.66 15.91 -3.36
N VAL A 27 24.58 15.30 -2.86
CA VAL A 27 24.45 13.85 -2.78
C VAL A 27 24.25 13.35 -4.20
N LYS A 28 25.34 12.95 -4.84
CA LYS A 28 25.30 12.23 -6.12
C LYS A 28 24.73 10.84 -5.87
N ILE A 29 23.40 10.75 -5.79
CA ILE A 29 22.71 9.47 -5.72
C ILE A 29 23.02 8.74 -7.04
N PRO A 30 23.64 7.54 -7.00
CA PRO A 30 23.92 6.81 -8.23
C PRO A 30 22.61 6.48 -8.94
N VAL A 31 22.61 6.50 -10.27
CA VAL A 31 21.42 6.28 -11.13
C VAL A 31 20.61 5.05 -10.70
N LEU A 32 21.28 4.00 -10.25
CA LEU A 32 20.66 2.77 -9.78
C LEU A 32 19.82 2.98 -8.51
N LEU A 33 20.33 3.73 -7.52
CA LEU A 33 19.56 4.07 -6.31
C LEU A 33 18.39 5.01 -6.63
N HIS A 34 18.60 6.00 -7.50
CA HIS A 34 17.52 6.92 -7.88
C HIS A 34 16.38 6.17 -8.58
N ARG A 35 16.72 5.22 -9.46
CA ARG A 35 15.75 4.34 -10.11
C ARG A 35 15.05 3.45 -9.07
N ALA A 36 15.80 2.81 -8.15
CA ALA A 36 15.22 1.99 -7.09
C ALA A 36 14.26 2.77 -6.17
N LEU A 37 14.63 3.99 -5.77
CA LEU A 37 13.80 4.88 -4.94
C LEU A 37 12.53 5.31 -5.66
N LYS A 38 12.59 5.58 -6.98
CA LYS A 38 11.41 5.91 -7.79
C LYS A 38 10.41 4.74 -7.88
N TYR A 39 10.89 3.50 -7.84
CA TYR A 39 10.06 2.28 -7.83
C TYR A 39 9.69 1.80 -6.41
N SER A 40 10.10 2.50 -5.36
CA SER A 40 9.80 2.13 -3.97
C SER A 40 8.31 2.14 -3.68
N ALA A 41 7.58 3.19 -4.09
CA ALA A 41 6.15 3.32 -3.82
C ALA A 41 5.31 2.17 -4.40
N PRO A 42 5.40 1.82 -5.70
CA PRO A 42 4.65 0.68 -6.24
C PRO A 42 5.09 -0.66 -5.63
N CYS A 43 6.40 -0.85 -5.37
CA CYS A 43 6.91 -2.06 -4.73
C CYS A 43 6.34 -2.26 -3.32
N LEU A 44 6.34 -1.19 -2.52
CA LEU A 44 5.79 -1.21 -1.17
C LEU A 44 4.30 -1.55 -1.20
N LEU A 45 3.55 -0.95 -2.12
CA LEU A 45 2.12 -1.21 -2.26
C LEU A 45 1.86 -2.71 -2.56
N THR A 46 2.63 -3.30 -3.47
CA THR A 46 2.53 -4.74 -3.77
C THR A 46 2.93 -5.62 -2.60
N ALA A 47 3.98 -5.24 -1.85
CA ALA A 47 4.46 -5.97 -0.69
C ALA A 47 3.46 -5.95 0.48
N ILE A 48 2.67 -4.87 0.59
CA ILE A 48 1.60 -4.74 1.59
C ILE A 48 0.36 -5.52 1.14
N CYS A 49 -0.06 -5.39 -0.12
CA CYS A 49 -1.27 -6.05 -0.63
C CYS A 49 -1.15 -7.59 -0.65
N GLY A 50 0.00 -8.15 -1.02
CA GLY A 50 0.23 -9.60 -1.09
C GLY A 50 -0.19 -10.37 0.16
N PRO A 51 0.41 -10.10 1.34
CA PRO A 51 0.06 -10.80 2.57
C PRO A 51 -1.37 -10.50 3.04
N ILE A 52 -1.90 -9.28 2.83
CA ILE A 52 -3.27 -8.93 3.23
C ILE A 52 -4.31 -9.80 2.53
N ILE A 53 -4.08 -10.17 1.27
CA ILE A 53 -5.03 -10.97 0.49
C ILE A 53 -4.91 -12.46 0.85
N LEU A 54 -3.68 -12.93 1.15
CA LEU A 54 -3.36 -14.36 1.25
C LEU A 54 -3.32 -14.89 2.68
N MET A 55 -2.93 -14.07 3.65
CA MET A 55 -2.68 -14.47 5.04
C MET A 55 -3.59 -13.71 5.98
N ASP A 56 -4.22 -14.45 6.88
CA ASP A 56 -4.96 -13.88 8.01
C ASP A 56 -4.38 -14.44 9.30
N HIS A 57 -3.87 -13.55 10.15
CA HIS A 57 -3.29 -13.90 11.45
C HIS A 57 -2.24 -15.05 11.44
N GLY A 58 -1.46 -15.16 10.35
CA GLY A 58 -0.39 -16.16 10.24
C GLY A 58 -0.84 -17.55 9.78
N VAL A 59 -2.12 -17.71 9.45
CA VAL A 59 -2.66 -18.95 8.86
C VAL A 59 -3.04 -18.67 7.40
N ILE A 60 -2.68 -19.59 6.50
CA ILE A 60 -3.13 -19.53 5.11
C ILE A 60 -4.63 -19.82 5.14
N ARG A 61 -5.46 -18.83 4.80
CA ARG A 61 -6.92 -19.01 4.78
C ARG A 61 -7.28 -20.12 3.78
N ALA A 62 -8.30 -20.90 4.12
CA ALA A 62 -8.78 -21.98 3.28
C ALA A 62 -9.21 -21.43 1.91
N PHE A 63 -8.61 -21.97 0.84
CA PHE A 63 -9.06 -21.78 -0.54
C PHE A 63 -10.26 -22.72 -0.73
N PRO A 64 -11.45 -22.27 -1.19
CA PRO A 64 -11.72 -21.12 -2.06
C PRO A 64 -12.66 -20.03 -1.47
N ASP A 65 -13.23 -20.20 -0.28
CA ASP A 65 -14.23 -19.28 0.30
C ASP A 65 -13.59 -18.11 1.06
N ASN A 66 -12.68 -17.37 0.40
CA ASN A 66 -12.02 -16.22 1.03
C ASN A 66 -12.50 -14.91 0.36
N PRO A 67 -13.24 -14.05 1.09
CA PRO A 67 -13.88 -12.86 0.49
C PRO A 67 -12.84 -11.83 0.03
N TYR A 68 -11.63 -11.86 0.60
CA TYR A 68 -10.52 -10.99 0.21
C TYR A 68 -9.88 -11.38 -1.13
N PHE A 69 -9.83 -12.67 -1.45
CA PHE A 69 -9.26 -13.13 -2.72
C PHE A 69 -10.20 -12.82 -3.89
N LEU A 70 -11.49 -13.15 -3.74
CA LEU A 70 -12.54 -12.77 -4.69
C LEU A 70 -12.63 -11.24 -4.83
N GLY A 71 -12.60 -10.52 -3.72
CA GLY A 71 -12.58 -9.06 -3.69
C GLY A 71 -11.40 -8.45 -4.45
N ALA A 72 -10.20 -9.02 -4.32
CA ALA A 72 -9.02 -8.57 -5.04
C ALA A 72 -9.16 -8.76 -6.57
N ILE A 73 -9.61 -9.94 -7.01
CA ILE A 73 -9.83 -10.23 -8.43
C ILE A 73 -10.86 -9.27 -9.02
N VAL A 74 -11.99 -9.10 -8.33
CA VAL A 74 -13.06 -8.19 -8.76
C VAL A 74 -12.56 -6.75 -8.83
N SER A 75 -11.78 -6.30 -7.84
CA SER A 75 -11.19 -4.95 -7.84
C SER A 75 -10.23 -4.73 -9.01
N VAL A 76 -9.42 -5.73 -9.37
CA VAL A 76 -8.52 -5.65 -10.55
C VAL A 76 -9.32 -5.54 -11.84
N VAL A 77 -10.39 -6.34 -12.00
CA VAL A 77 -11.25 -6.29 -13.18
C VAL A 77 -11.95 -4.94 -13.30
N ILE A 78 -12.49 -4.41 -12.20
CA ILE A 78 -13.14 -3.09 -12.13
C ILE A 78 -12.14 -2.00 -12.48
N SER A 79 -10.93 -2.05 -11.91
CA SER A 79 -9.89 -1.07 -12.17
C SER A 79 -9.38 -1.07 -13.61
N PHE A 80 -9.47 -2.21 -14.31
CA PHE A 80 -9.09 -2.28 -15.73
C PHE A 80 -10.16 -1.66 -16.64
N PHE A 81 -11.43 -1.77 -16.25
CA PHE A 81 -12.56 -1.32 -17.09
C PHE A 81 -12.91 0.16 -16.86
N ILE A 82 -12.68 0.70 -15.65
CA ILE A 82 -13.06 2.06 -15.29
C ILE A 82 -11.91 3.04 -15.52
N ARG A 83 -12.14 4.01 -16.41
CA ARG A 83 -11.19 5.09 -16.74
C ARG A 83 -11.07 6.17 -15.65
N ASN A 84 -12.01 6.22 -14.70
CA ASN A 84 -12.02 7.19 -13.60
C ASN A 84 -11.60 6.56 -12.25
N ILE A 85 -10.48 7.02 -11.69
CA ILE A 85 -9.90 6.49 -10.45
C ILE A 85 -10.91 6.47 -9.29
N VAL A 86 -11.65 7.56 -9.09
CA VAL A 86 -12.61 7.66 -7.98
C VAL A 86 -13.75 6.64 -8.14
N GLY A 87 -14.25 6.48 -9.36
CA GLY A 87 -15.29 5.49 -9.67
C GLY A 87 -14.79 4.06 -9.49
N ALA A 88 -13.55 3.77 -9.90
CA ALA A 88 -12.95 2.46 -9.74
C ALA A 88 -12.82 2.07 -8.26
N VAL A 89 -12.37 2.99 -7.42
CA VAL A 89 -12.22 2.77 -5.97
C VAL A 89 -13.58 2.56 -5.31
N LEU A 90 -14.56 3.43 -5.56
CA LEU A 90 -15.89 3.31 -4.95
C LEU A 90 -16.60 2.02 -5.37
N LEU A 91 -16.50 1.65 -6.65
CA LEU A 91 -17.16 0.45 -7.18
C LEU A 91 -16.47 -0.82 -6.66
N SER A 92 -15.14 -0.81 -6.54
CA SER A 92 -14.37 -1.91 -5.93
C SER A 92 -14.70 -2.07 -4.45
N MET A 93 -14.84 -0.97 -3.70
CA MET A 93 -15.27 -1.01 -2.29
C MET A 93 -16.68 -1.58 -2.16
N LEU A 94 -17.64 -1.12 -2.97
CA LEU A 94 -19.01 -1.65 -2.97
C LEU A 94 -19.04 -3.15 -3.28
N ALA A 95 -18.31 -3.58 -4.31
CA ALA A 95 -18.22 -4.99 -4.68
C ALA A 95 -17.60 -5.83 -3.55
N PHE A 96 -16.54 -5.33 -2.90
CA PHE A 96 -15.93 -6.01 -1.75
C PHE A 96 -16.90 -6.14 -0.58
N TYR A 97 -17.62 -5.08 -0.22
CA TYR A 97 -18.61 -5.13 0.86
C TYR A 97 -19.76 -6.10 0.57
N LEU A 98 -20.21 -6.19 -0.69
CA LEU A 98 -21.24 -7.15 -1.08
C LEU A 98 -20.74 -8.59 -0.98
N ILE A 99 -19.51 -8.86 -1.42
CA ILE A 99 -18.89 -10.19 -1.32
C ILE A 99 -18.67 -10.58 0.15
N ALA A 100 -18.19 -9.65 0.97
CA ALA A 100 -17.98 -9.86 2.39
C ALA A 100 -19.28 -9.97 3.21
N ALA A 101 -20.41 -9.46 2.71
CA ALA A 101 -21.71 -9.61 3.35
C ALA A 101 -22.41 -10.93 2.99
N LEU A 102 -22.05 -11.54 1.85
CA LEU A 102 -22.66 -12.78 1.35
C LEU A 102 -21.98 -14.04 1.91
N LEU A 103 -20.75 -13.93 2.41
CA LEU A 103 -19.86 -15.02 2.79
C LEU A 103 -19.39 -14.86 4.24
#